data_AF-A0A955KV77-F1
#
_entry.id   AF-A0A955KV77-F1
#
_cell.length_a   1.000
_cell.length_b   1.000
_cell.length_c   1.000
_cell.angle_alpha   90.00
_cell.angle_beta   90.00
_cell.angle_gamma   90.00
#
_symmetry.space_group_name_H-M   'P 1'
#
loop_
_entity.id
_entity.type
_entity.pdbx_description
1 polymer ?
#
loop_
_entity_poly.entity_id
_entity_poly.type
_entity_poly.pdbx_seq_one_letter_code
_entity_poly.pdbx_strand_id
1 'polypeptide(L)'
;MKTNEIRRRFIDFFAQKHGHTEIPSGSIIPENDPTVLFTTAGMHPLVPYLMGEPHPEGNKLVNSQKCLRTDDIDEVGDTTHCTFFEMLGNWSLGDYFKEEAIKMSYEFLTTPIENGGLGLDPDRLSVSCFAGDDDAPKDEEAAKVWEELGFVRAENADPGQKRLIYFFGKKDNWWGPAGQTGPCGPDTEMFYDVIGGDIPEGDNPSTNGERFVEIWNDVFMQYFKKEDGSYEPLKQKNVDTGMGLERIAAIMQGVKSHYETDHFIGMKNKIAELSTGEKSGTDEEQEAFIRIICDHIRAATFILGDPWGVYPSNKDQGYILRRLIRRAIRKGKQLGIDAHFTHELAQIVIDQYGDVYPELTSNQEKIMEELQKEEKKFQRTIDKGLREMLKIWNEDECSKEFTIVDGEKAFFVYETYGFPLEMIEEELTKMGYTIDLEKFRETFHAAMTKHQEKSRAGAEQKFHGGLADHSVECTKLHTATHLLHQALKNVLSPEVEQKGSNITQERLRFDFNWPEKLTDEQVKQLEDMVNEQIEKDVPIYYEVVTVPEAREKGAIGVFPERYDVNVKVYKMGDFSYEICGGPHVIHTGSLGKFKITKQESIGAGLRRVKAIVEGGPAEVEYAGEKK
;
A
#
# COMPACT_ATOMS: atom_id res chain seq x y z
N MET A 1 16.74 5.40 19.75
CA MET A 1 16.18 6.63 19.13
C MET A 1 14.67 6.44 18.98
N LYS A 2 13.84 7.48 19.20
CA LYS A 2 12.38 7.37 19.02
C LYS A 2 12.00 7.32 17.54
N THR A 3 10.93 6.63 17.16
CA THR A 3 10.62 6.43 15.73
C THR A 3 10.30 7.74 15.01
N ASN A 4 9.55 8.65 15.64
CA ASN A 4 9.28 9.97 15.08
C ASN A 4 10.56 10.83 14.91
N GLU A 5 11.55 10.65 15.78
CA GLU A 5 12.84 11.32 15.66
C GLU A 5 13.62 10.80 14.44
N ILE A 6 13.61 9.48 14.20
CA ILE A 6 14.26 8.88 13.02
C ILE A 6 13.66 9.44 11.73
N ARG A 7 12.33 9.48 11.63
CA ARG A 7 11.61 10.05 10.47
C ARG A 7 12.06 11.49 10.20
N ARG A 8 11.96 12.36 11.20
CA ARG A 8 12.29 13.79 11.05
C ARG A 8 13.77 13.99 10.70
N ARG A 9 14.65 13.23 11.35
CA ARG A 9 16.10 13.26 11.11
C ARG A 9 16.47 12.88 9.68
N PHE A 10 15.85 11.83 9.13
CA PHE A 10 16.04 11.44 7.73
C PHE A 10 15.67 12.59 6.79
N ILE A 11 14.49 13.16 6.96
CA ILE A 11 14.01 14.23 6.10
C ILE A 11 14.89 15.48 6.23
N ASP A 12 15.26 15.87 7.47
CA ASP A 12 16.14 17.01 7.72
C ASP A 12 17.54 16.82 7.13
N PHE A 13 18.09 15.60 7.20
CA PHE A 13 19.38 15.28 6.61
C PHE A 13 19.38 15.57 5.11
N PHE A 14 18.41 15.02 4.37
CA PHE A 14 18.33 15.25 2.92
C PHE A 14 17.96 16.69 2.57
N ALA A 15 17.01 17.29 3.30
CA ALA A 15 16.54 18.64 2.99
C ALA A 15 17.60 19.71 3.27
N GLN A 16 18.26 19.64 4.43
CA GLN A 16 19.18 20.68 4.86
C GLN A 16 20.60 20.49 4.31
N LYS A 17 21.03 19.24 4.11
CA LYS A 17 22.42 18.93 3.70
C LYS A 17 22.56 18.65 2.21
N HIS A 18 21.57 18.01 1.59
CA HIS A 18 21.65 17.56 0.20
C HIS A 18 20.70 18.31 -0.75
N GLY A 19 19.90 19.23 -0.22
CA GLY A 19 19.06 20.14 -0.99
C GLY A 19 17.81 19.50 -1.57
N HIS A 20 17.33 18.40 -0.97
CA HIS A 20 16.07 17.79 -1.35
C HIS A 20 14.89 18.61 -0.83
N THR A 21 13.81 18.70 -1.59
CA THR A 21 12.57 19.32 -1.14
C THR A 21 11.71 18.28 -0.41
N GLU A 22 11.30 18.60 0.82
CA GLU A 22 10.35 17.75 1.54
C GLU A 22 8.96 17.84 0.90
N ILE A 23 8.44 16.70 0.44
CA ILE A 23 7.08 16.59 -0.09
C ILE A 23 6.16 15.84 0.88
N PRO A 24 4.85 16.03 0.84
CA PRO A 24 3.92 15.28 1.68
C PRO A 24 3.88 13.81 1.27
N SER A 25 3.47 12.94 2.19
CA SER A 25 3.10 11.56 1.83
C SER A 25 1.88 11.60 0.91
N GLY A 26 1.92 10.84 -0.18
CA GLY A 26 0.75 10.52 -0.98
C GLY A 26 -0.26 9.67 -0.20
N SER A 27 -1.47 9.62 -0.74
CA SER A 27 -2.55 8.73 -0.29
C SER A 27 -2.12 7.26 -0.30
N ILE A 28 -2.65 6.45 0.63
CA ILE A 28 -2.48 4.99 0.57
C ILE A 28 -3.43 4.32 -0.42
N ILE A 29 -4.44 5.06 -0.89
CA ILE A 29 -5.31 4.66 -2.00
C ILE A 29 -4.77 5.33 -3.26
N PRO A 30 -4.25 4.56 -4.23
CA PRO A 30 -3.70 5.15 -5.45
C PRO A 30 -4.81 5.80 -6.26
N GLU A 31 -4.50 6.95 -6.84
CA GLU A 31 -5.41 7.67 -7.71
C GLU A 31 -5.32 7.12 -9.14
N ASN A 32 -6.44 6.65 -9.68
CA ASN A 32 -6.58 6.19 -11.07
C ASN A 32 -5.68 5.02 -11.48
N ASP A 33 -4.97 4.37 -10.56
CA ASP A 33 -4.16 3.19 -10.86
C ASP A 33 -5.01 1.91 -10.90
N PRO A 34 -5.09 1.18 -12.04
CA PRO A 34 -5.83 -0.06 -12.12
C PRO A 34 -5.15 -1.29 -11.58
N THR A 35 -3.86 -1.22 -11.31
CA THR A 35 -3.02 -2.40 -11.20
C THR A 35 -2.85 -2.84 -9.75
N VAL A 36 -2.96 -1.89 -8.83
CA VAL A 36 -2.82 -2.07 -7.38
C VAL A 36 -4.02 -1.52 -6.63
N LEU A 37 -4.32 -2.11 -5.48
CA LEU A 37 -5.40 -1.65 -4.59
C LEU A 37 -4.93 -0.53 -3.65
N PHE A 38 -3.64 -0.54 -3.28
CA PHE A 38 -3.03 0.37 -2.33
C PHE A 38 -1.65 0.82 -2.83
N THR A 39 -1.16 1.94 -2.31
CA THR A 39 0.21 2.42 -2.52
C THR A 39 1.19 1.47 -1.84
N THR A 40 2.00 0.73 -2.60
CA THR A 40 2.88 -0.34 -2.08
C THR A 40 4.33 0.09 -1.87
N ALA A 41 4.72 1.26 -2.39
CA ALA A 41 6.10 1.77 -2.37
C ALA A 41 6.14 3.31 -2.33
N GLY A 42 7.28 3.85 -1.89
CA GLY A 42 7.58 5.27 -1.82
C GLY A 42 7.45 5.99 -3.16
N MET A 43 7.94 5.36 -4.23
CA MET A 43 7.90 5.91 -5.59
C MET A 43 6.53 5.91 -6.27
N HIS A 44 5.53 5.16 -5.78
CA HIS A 44 4.26 4.99 -6.50
C HIS A 44 3.57 6.33 -6.84
N PRO A 45 3.45 7.29 -5.89
CA PRO A 45 2.92 8.61 -6.20
C PRO A 45 3.80 9.46 -7.14
N LEU A 46 5.04 9.04 -7.38
CA LEU A 46 6.03 9.78 -8.15
C LEU A 46 6.23 9.27 -9.58
N VAL A 47 5.52 8.21 -9.97
CA VAL A 47 5.67 7.52 -11.25
C VAL A 47 5.58 8.46 -12.46
N PRO A 48 4.61 9.40 -12.57
CA PRO A 48 4.56 10.31 -13.71
C PRO A 48 5.85 11.12 -13.88
N TYR A 49 6.47 11.51 -12.76
CA TYR A 49 7.69 12.32 -12.77
C TYR A 49 8.94 11.49 -13.07
N LEU A 50 8.98 10.25 -12.58
CA LEU A 50 10.02 9.28 -12.96
C LEU A 50 9.99 8.98 -14.46
N MET A 51 8.84 9.12 -15.11
CA MET A 51 8.64 8.97 -16.55
C MET A 51 9.03 10.20 -17.39
N GLY A 52 9.35 11.33 -16.76
CA GLY A 52 9.85 12.52 -17.45
C GLY A 52 9.02 13.78 -17.23
N GLU A 53 7.88 13.69 -16.53
CA GLU A 53 7.14 14.89 -16.17
C GLU A 53 7.91 15.73 -15.13
N PRO A 54 7.94 17.07 -15.28
CA PRO A 54 8.45 17.92 -14.21
C PRO A 54 7.58 17.82 -12.95
N HIS A 55 8.22 17.62 -11.80
CA HIS A 55 7.57 17.71 -10.50
C HIS A 55 7.56 19.18 -10.03
N PRO A 56 6.44 19.69 -9.47
CA PRO A 56 6.31 21.11 -9.12
C PRO A 56 7.31 21.58 -8.06
N GLU A 57 7.75 20.68 -7.18
CA GLU A 57 8.75 20.94 -6.11
C GLU A 57 10.22 20.73 -6.54
N GLY A 58 10.48 20.53 -7.83
CA GLY A 58 11.83 20.32 -8.37
C GLY A 58 12.20 18.85 -8.56
N ASN A 59 13.50 18.58 -8.69
CA ASN A 59 14.03 17.28 -9.14
C ASN A 59 14.72 16.46 -8.04
N LYS A 60 14.83 16.98 -6.81
CA LYS A 60 15.29 16.27 -5.61
C LYS A 60 14.20 16.30 -4.57
N LEU A 61 13.64 15.14 -4.22
CA LEU A 61 12.47 15.05 -3.33
C LEU A 61 12.77 14.13 -2.15
N VAL A 62 12.18 14.39 -0.99
CA VAL A 62 12.29 13.51 0.18
C VAL A 62 10.96 13.45 0.93
N ASN A 63 10.56 12.28 1.43
CA ASN A 63 9.40 12.15 2.32
C ASN A 63 9.44 10.88 3.18
N SER A 64 8.37 10.71 3.96
CA SER A 64 7.97 9.47 4.60
C SER A 64 6.65 9.01 3.99
N GLN A 65 6.70 8.06 3.06
CA GLN A 65 5.51 7.59 2.36
C GLN A 65 4.81 6.48 3.13
N LYS A 66 3.51 6.65 3.37
CA LYS A 66 2.63 5.58 3.86
C LYS A 66 2.48 4.49 2.80
N CYS A 67 2.80 3.26 3.15
CA CYS A 67 2.72 2.10 2.26
C CYS A 67 1.82 1.02 2.86
N LEU A 68 1.13 0.27 2.00
CA LEU A 68 0.35 -0.90 2.40
C LEU A 68 0.57 -2.05 1.40
N ARG A 69 1.02 -3.20 1.90
CA ARG A 69 1.22 -4.44 1.14
C ARG A 69 0.36 -5.55 1.70
N THR A 70 -0.25 -6.33 0.81
CA THR A 70 -1.10 -7.47 1.19
C THR A 70 -0.53 -8.81 0.77
N ASP A 71 0.58 -8.83 0.05
CA ASP A 71 1.21 -10.05 -0.42
C ASP A 71 1.72 -10.89 0.76
N ASP A 72 2.29 -10.22 1.76
CA ASP A 72 2.87 -10.85 2.95
C ASP A 72 1.88 -10.87 4.14
N ILE A 73 0.59 -10.68 3.90
CA ILE A 73 -0.43 -10.57 4.97
C ILE A 73 -0.49 -11.82 5.86
N ASP A 74 -0.12 -12.97 5.32
CA ASP A 74 -0.14 -14.24 6.05
C ASP A 74 1.13 -14.45 6.89
N GLU A 75 2.22 -13.72 6.60
CA GLU A 75 3.47 -13.69 7.37
C GLU A 75 3.38 -12.72 8.57
N VAL A 76 2.46 -11.75 8.50
CA VAL A 76 2.15 -10.85 9.63
C VAL A 76 1.80 -11.66 10.88
N GLY A 77 2.57 -11.42 11.95
CA GLY A 77 2.57 -12.19 13.19
C GLY A 77 3.98 -12.65 13.57
N ASP A 78 4.90 -12.67 12.61
CA ASP A 78 6.33 -12.79 12.86
C ASP A 78 6.92 -11.52 13.51
N THR A 79 8.24 -11.41 13.57
CA THR A 79 8.91 -10.26 14.20
C THR A 79 9.09 -9.05 13.28
N THR A 80 8.91 -9.19 11.96
CA THR A 80 9.38 -8.20 10.95
C THR A 80 8.39 -7.78 9.87
N HIS A 81 7.35 -8.57 9.58
CA HIS A 81 6.39 -8.24 8.53
C HIS A 81 5.26 -7.35 9.06
N CYS A 82 4.85 -6.37 8.25
CA CYS A 82 3.73 -5.47 8.51
C CYS A 82 2.90 -5.32 7.24
N THR A 83 1.57 -5.21 7.38
CA THR A 83 0.67 -4.88 6.28
C THR A 83 0.83 -3.40 5.91
N PHE A 84 0.84 -2.52 6.92
CA PHE A 84 1.10 -1.09 6.77
C PHE A 84 2.49 -0.78 7.28
N PHE A 85 3.25 0.09 6.61
CA PHE A 85 4.54 0.58 7.09
C PHE A 85 4.86 1.94 6.45
N GLU A 86 5.86 2.62 6.98
CA GLU A 86 6.37 3.85 6.39
C GLU A 86 7.68 3.60 5.65
N MET A 87 7.71 3.99 4.38
CA MET A 87 8.91 3.97 3.56
C MET A 87 9.48 5.39 3.51
N LEU A 88 10.60 5.59 4.18
CA LEU A 88 11.40 6.82 4.05
C LEU A 88 12.11 6.76 2.71
N GLY A 89 11.97 7.80 1.88
CA GLY A 89 12.54 7.81 0.55
C GLY A 89 13.08 9.16 0.15
N ASN A 90 14.11 9.13 -0.69
CA ASN A 90 14.66 10.29 -1.36
C ASN A 90 14.78 10.00 -2.86
N TRP A 91 14.32 10.91 -3.70
CA TRP A 91 14.24 10.71 -5.14
C TRP A 91 15.11 11.68 -5.91
N SER A 92 15.76 11.16 -6.95
CA SER A 92 16.37 11.94 -8.02
C SER A 92 15.53 11.79 -9.28
N LEU A 93 14.97 12.89 -9.76
CA LEU A 93 14.26 12.97 -11.04
C LEU A 93 15.22 13.50 -12.11
N GLY A 94 16.27 12.75 -12.40
CA GLY A 94 17.28 13.12 -13.39
C GLY A 94 18.38 14.09 -12.91
N ASP A 95 18.56 14.29 -11.61
CA ASP A 95 19.58 15.21 -11.07
C ASP A 95 20.91 14.51 -10.74
N TYR A 96 20.83 13.48 -9.88
CA TYR A 96 21.94 12.63 -9.48
C TYR A 96 21.66 11.14 -9.72
N PHE A 97 22.70 10.30 -9.62
CA PHE A 97 22.61 8.85 -9.84
C PHE A 97 23.41 8.06 -8.80
N LYS A 98 24.01 6.91 -9.16
CA LYS A 98 24.53 5.92 -8.20
C LYS A 98 25.55 6.45 -7.21
N GLU A 99 26.58 7.15 -7.70
CA GLU A 99 27.69 7.60 -6.85
C GLU A 99 27.21 8.50 -5.71
N GLU A 100 26.41 9.50 -6.04
CA GLU A 100 25.88 10.44 -5.04
C GLU A 100 24.85 9.77 -4.14
N ALA A 101 23.94 8.95 -4.70
CA ALA A 101 22.95 8.21 -3.92
C ALA A 101 23.59 7.35 -2.84
N ILE A 102 24.52 6.47 -3.24
CA ILE A 102 25.23 5.55 -2.34
C ILE A 102 26.01 6.32 -1.27
N LYS A 103 26.70 7.40 -1.64
CA LYS A 103 27.47 8.23 -0.70
C LYS A 103 26.55 8.89 0.33
N MET A 104 25.39 9.40 -0.08
CA MET A 104 24.39 9.98 0.83
C MET A 104 23.79 8.93 1.76
N SER A 105 23.41 7.76 1.24
CA SER A 105 22.84 6.66 2.03
C SER A 105 23.84 6.18 3.09
N TYR A 106 25.08 5.91 2.70
CA TYR A 106 26.14 5.53 3.63
C TYR A 106 26.44 6.62 4.68
N GLU A 107 26.48 7.88 4.27
CA GLU A 107 26.72 9.00 5.16
C GLU A 107 25.62 9.11 6.22
N PHE A 108 24.34 9.01 5.83
CA PHE A 108 23.24 9.06 6.79
C PHE A 108 23.30 7.92 7.81
N LEU A 109 23.54 6.68 7.35
CA LEU A 109 23.60 5.50 8.20
C LEU A 109 24.73 5.59 9.23
N THR A 110 25.91 6.07 8.83
CA THR A 110 27.13 5.95 9.64
C THR A 110 27.53 7.22 10.39
N THR A 111 27.06 8.39 9.95
CA THR A 111 27.34 9.66 10.66
C THR A 111 26.83 9.57 12.11
N PRO A 112 27.65 9.94 13.12
CA PRO A 112 27.23 9.88 14.52
C PRO A 112 25.93 10.62 14.80
N ILE A 113 25.18 10.14 15.81
CA ILE A 113 23.86 10.69 16.17
C ILE A 113 23.93 12.18 16.49
N GLU A 114 24.98 12.61 17.19
CA GLU A 114 25.25 14.01 17.52
C GLU A 114 25.51 14.90 16.30
N ASN A 115 25.87 14.30 15.16
CA ASN A 115 26.18 14.98 13.91
C ASN A 115 25.06 14.83 12.86
N GLY A 116 23.89 14.32 13.24
CA GLY A 116 22.71 14.27 12.39
C GLY A 116 22.42 12.94 11.69
N GLY A 117 23.32 11.95 11.74
CA GLY A 117 23.07 10.61 11.19
C GLY A 117 22.49 9.61 12.20
N LEU A 118 22.58 8.32 11.88
CA LEU A 118 22.12 7.23 12.74
C LEU A 118 23.23 6.61 13.61
N GLY A 119 24.51 6.83 13.28
CA GLY A 119 25.64 6.30 14.03
C GLY A 119 25.72 4.78 14.04
N LEU A 120 25.24 4.11 12.99
CA LEU A 120 25.40 2.68 12.84
C LEU A 120 26.88 2.32 12.70
N ASP A 121 27.28 1.21 13.31
CA ASP A 121 28.63 0.67 13.17
C ASP A 121 28.85 0.23 11.72
N PRO A 122 29.74 0.88 10.95
CA PRO A 122 29.91 0.54 9.55
C PRO A 122 30.46 -0.87 9.36
N ASP A 123 31.16 -1.43 10.35
CA ASP A 123 31.66 -2.80 10.32
C ASP A 123 30.55 -3.86 10.36
N ARG A 124 29.33 -3.46 10.71
CA ARG A 124 28.14 -4.33 10.72
C ARG A 124 27.29 -4.16 9.47
N LEU A 125 27.71 -3.33 8.53
CA LEU A 125 27.04 -3.17 7.25
C LEU A 125 27.56 -4.16 6.23
N SER A 126 26.63 -4.71 5.44
CA SER A 126 26.88 -5.43 4.20
C SER A 126 26.00 -4.85 3.11
N VAL A 127 26.42 -4.96 1.86
CA VAL A 127 25.66 -4.43 0.71
C VAL A 127 25.55 -5.48 -0.39
N SER A 128 24.49 -5.39 -1.19
CA SER A 128 24.29 -6.22 -2.39
C SER A 128 24.31 -5.36 -3.66
N CYS A 129 24.66 -5.95 -4.80
CA CYS A 129 24.67 -5.32 -6.13
C CYS A 129 24.24 -6.33 -7.19
N PHE A 130 23.64 -5.86 -8.29
CA PHE A 130 23.19 -6.75 -9.35
C PHE A 130 24.34 -7.53 -10.01
N ALA A 131 24.23 -8.86 -10.05
CA ALA A 131 25.22 -9.78 -10.61
C ALA A 131 25.31 -9.75 -12.15
N GLY A 132 24.30 -9.18 -12.83
CA GLY A 132 24.20 -9.21 -14.28
C GLY A 132 23.52 -10.47 -14.80
N ASP A 133 22.90 -10.36 -15.97
CA ASP A 133 22.38 -11.48 -16.75
C ASP A 133 22.26 -11.11 -18.24
N ASP A 134 21.48 -11.88 -19.00
CA ASP A 134 21.31 -11.69 -20.44
C ASP A 134 20.61 -10.37 -20.82
N ASP A 135 19.82 -9.76 -19.91
CA ASP A 135 19.11 -8.52 -20.21
C ASP A 135 19.89 -7.27 -19.79
N ALA A 136 20.73 -7.37 -18.75
CA ALA A 136 21.47 -6.23 -18.22
C ALA A 136 22.83 -6.62 -17.62
N PRO A 137 23.86 -5.76 -17.74
CA PRO A 137 25.19 -6.05 -17.23
C PRO A 137 25.24 -6.05 -15.70
N LYS A 138 26.26 -6.71 -15.15
CA LYS A 138 26.64 -6.63 -13.74
C LYS A 138 26.83 -5.18 -13.30
N ASP A 139 26.34 -4.81 -12.13
CA ASP A 139 26.42 -3.45 -11.61
C ASP A 139 27.79 -3.12 -11.00
N GLU A 140 28.78 -3.00 -11.89
CA GLU A 140 30.15 -2.61 -11.53
C GLU A 140 30.27 -1.13 -11.15
N GLU A 141 29.27 -0.29 -11.45
CA GLU A 141 29.27 1.12 -11.07
C GLU A 141 28.97 1.26 -9.58
N ALA A 142 27.87 0.65 -9.09
CA ALA A 142 27.54 0.67 -7.67
C ALA A 142 28.64 0.02 -6.80
N ALA A 143 29.15 -1.14 -7.23
CA ALA A 143 30.19 -1.85 -6.50
C ALA A 143 31.46 -1.01 -6.30
N LYS A 144 31.90 -0.25 -7.31
CA LYS A 144 33.08 0.61 -7.19
C LYS A 144 32.89 1.72 -6.17
N VAL A 145 31.70 2.31 -6.11
CA VAL A 145 31.39 3.35 -5.13
C VAL A 145 31.45 2.77 -3.72
N TRP A 146 30.93 1.57 -3.50
CA TRP A 146 31.07 0.87 -2.22
C TRP A 146 32.53 0.52 -1.88
N GLU A 147 33.34 0.12 -2.86
CA GLU A 147 34.78 -0.11 -2.69
C GLU A 147 35.52 1.18 -2.25
N GLU A 148 35.16 2.34 -2.80
CA GLU A 148 35.67 3.65 -2.36
C GLU A 148 35.30 3.98 -0.90
N LEU A 149 34.17 3.47 -0.42
CA LEU A 149 33.69 3.61 0.95
C LEU A 149 34.28 2.54 1.91
N GLY A 150 35.19 1.70 1.41
CA GLY A 150 35.92 0.71 2.20
C GLY A 150 35.21 -0.65 2.31
N PHE A 151 34.25 -0.93 1.45
CA PHE A 151 33.68 -2.27 1.32
C PHE A 151 34.56 -3.15 0.41
N VAL A 152 34.48 -4.47 0.61
CA VAL A 152 35.26 -5.47 -0.13
C VAL A 152 34.30 -6.46 -0.77
N ARG A 153 34.52 -6.81 -2.04
CA ARG A 153 33.75 -7.87 -2.72
C ARG A 153 33.87 -9.18 -1.93
N ALA A 154 32.75 -9.78 -1.57
CA ALA A 154 32.70 -10.98 -0.73
C ALA A 154 33.50 -12.14 -1.32
N GLU A 155 33.54 -12.28 -2.65
CA GLU A 155 34.33 -13.29 -3.38
C GLU A 155 35.85 -13.12 -3.21
N ASN A 156 36.30 -11.93 -2.82
CA ASN A 156 37.71 -11.57 -2.61
C ASN A 156 38.05 -11.33 -1.13
N ALA A 157 37.11 -11.58 -0.22
CA ALA A 157 37.24 -11.26 1.19
C ALA A 157 38.07 -12.32 1.94
N ASP A 158 39.02 -11.86 2.77
CA ASP A 158 39.70 -12.73 3.73
C ASP A 158 38.74 -13.16 4.86
N PRO A 159 38.98 -14.31 5.52
CA PRO A 159 38.18 -14.72 6.68
C PRO A 159 38.14 -13.63 7.77
N GLY A 160 36.94 -13.26 8.20
CA GLY A 160 36.71 -12.22 9.20
C GLY A 160 36.71 -10.78 8.65
N GLN A 161 36.92 -10.60 7.34
CA GLN A 161 36.74 -9.31 6.68
C GLN A 161 35.28 -8.86 6.81
N LYS A 162 35.09 -7.57 7.09
CA LYS A 162 33.78 -6.93 7.24
C LYS A 162 33.52 -5.98 6.07
N ARG A 163 32.31 -5.41 6.02
CA ARG A 163 31.87 -4.49 4.96
C ARG A 163 31.89 -5.17 3.60
N LEU A 164 31.03 -6.17 3.45
CA LEU A 164 31.07 -7.07 2.30
C LEU A 164 30.10 -6.63 1.21
N ILE A 165 30.53 -6.72 -0.06
CA ILE A 165 29.70 -6.52 -1.25
C ILE A 165 29.35 -7.89 -1.82
N TYR A 166 28.08 -8.23 -1.84
CA TYR A 166 27.54 -9.44 -2.44
C TYR A 166 26.96 -9.12 -3.82
N PHE A 167 27.00 -10.09 -4.73
CA PHE A 167 26.36 -9.97 -6.04
C PHE A 167 25.25 -11.00 -6.15
N PHE A 168 24.00 -10.54 -6.30
CA PHE A 168 22.84 -11.41 -6.44
C PHE A 168 22.11 -11.21 -7.77
N GLY A 169 21.29 -12.19 -8.14
CA GLY A 169 20.54 -12.18 -9.40
C GLY A 169 19.34 -11.23 -9.37
N LYS A 170 18.57 -11.20 -10.46
CA LYS A 170 17.40 -10.30 -10.59
C LYS A 170 16.34 -10.47 -9.51
N LYS A 171 16.25 -11.63 -8.88
CA LYS A 171 15.29 -11.86 -7.79
C LYS A 171 15.55 -10.91 -6.62
N ASP A 172 16.82 -10.62 -6.35
CA ASP A 172 17.25 -9.92 -5.15
C ASP A 172 17.82 -8.52 -5.48
N ASN A 173 18.46 -8.33 -6.65
CA ASN A 173 19.04 -7.04 -7.03
C ASN A 173 18.52 -6.50 -8.38
N TRP A 174 17.22 -6.62 -8.62
CA TRP A 174 16.59 -5.94 -9.74
C TRP A 174 15.17 -5.52 -9.40
N TRP A 175 14.97 -4.21 -9.42
CA TRP A 175 13.63 -3.66 -9.31
C TRP A 175 12.98 -3.65 -10.70
N GLY A 176 12.14 -4.66 -10.96
CA GLY A 176 11.25 -4.70 -12.12
C GLY A 176 10.16 -3.62 -11.99
N PRO A 177 9.54 -3.18 -13.10
CA PRO A 177 8.52 -2.14 -12.96
C PRO A 177 7.37 -2.64 -12.09
N ALA A 178 6.61 -1.72 -11.46
CA ALA A 178 5.49 -2.10 -10.59
C ALA A 178 4.35 -2.88 -11.30
N GLY A 179 4.47 -3.12 -12.62
CA GLY A 179 4.01 -4.40 -13.16
C GLY A 179 4.51 -4.79 -14.54
N GLN A 180 3.67 -4.89 -15.58
CA GLN A 180 4.07 -5.47 -16.87
C GLN A 180 5.08 -4.61 -17.63
N THR A 181 4.89 -3.29 -17.61
CA THR A 181 5.75 -2.29 -18.26
C THR A 181 6.05 -1.13 -17.32
N GLY A 182 7.12 -0.39 -17.61
CA GLY A 182 7.50 0.78 -16.81
C GLY A 182 9.01 0.97 -16.61
N PRO A 183 9.41 2.02 -15.89
CA PRO A 183 10.79 2.25 -15.51
C PRO A 183 11.25 1.18 -14.51
N CYS A 184 12.49 0.72 -14.67
CA CYS A 184 13.10 -0.35 -13.89
C CYS A 184 14.63 -0.24 -13.93
N GLY A 185 15.30 -1.04 -13.08
CA GLY A 185 16.75 -1.10 -13.10
C GLY A 185 17.35 -1.95 -11.98
N PRO A 186 18.68 -2.08 -11.97
CA PRO A 186 19.38 -2.69 -10.85
C PRO A 186 19.26 -1.80 -9.62
N ASP A 187 19.43 -2.41 -8.46
CA ASP A 187 19.49 -1.74 -7.18
C ASP A 187 20.66 -2.24 -6.35
N THR A 188 20.94 -1.50 -5.28
CA THR A 188 21.86 -1.92 -4.22
C THR A 188 21.13 -1.85 -2.89
N GLU A 189 21.18 -2.93 -2.13
CA GLU A 189 20.52 -3.01 -0.83
C GLU A 189 21.57 -2.97 0.27
N MET A 190 21.22 -2.34 1.38
CA MET A 190 22.04 -2.19 2.58
C MET A 190 21.46 -3.04 3.69
N PHE A 191 22.31 -3.90 4.25
CA PHE A 191 21.96 -4.83 5.33
C PHE A 191 22.72 -4.50 6.59
N TYR A 192 22.05 -4.59 7.73
CA TYR A 192 22.68 -4.46 9.04
C TYR A 192 22.70 -5.81 9.75
N ASP A 193 23.90 -6.25 10.16
CA ASP A 193 24.08 -7.43 10.98
C ASP A 193 23.62 -7.13 12.41
N VAL A 194 22.45 -7.62 12.82
CA VAL A 194 21.89 -7.38 14.16
C VAL A 194 22.50 -8.28 15.25
N ILE A 195 23.26 -9.31 14.87
CA ILE A 195 23.92 -10.23 15.81
C ILE A 195 25.34 -9.76 16.14
N GLY A 196 26.11 -9.37 15.12
CA GLY A 196 27.52 -8.99 15.23
C GLY A 196 28.47 -10.18 15.44
N GLY A 197 29.76 -9.88 15.63
CA GLY A 197 30.82 -10.89 15.72
C GLY A 197 31.17 -11.49 14.36
N ASP A 198 31.84 -12.64 14.35
CA ASP A 198 32.25 -13.30 13.11
C ASP A 198 31.04 -13.83 12.33
N ILE A 199 31.07 -13.70 11.01
CA ILE A 199 30.04 -14.23 10.10
C ILE A 199 30.37 -15.71 9.82
N PRO A 200 29.48 -16.67 10.16
CA PRO A 200 29.66 -18.07 9.82
C PRO A 200 29.88 -18.27 8.32
N GLU A 201 30.64 -19.31 7.98
CA GLU A 201 30.84 -19.67 6.58
C GLU A 201 29.51 -20.02 5.92
N GLY A 202 29.20 -19.36 4.79
CA GLY A 202 27.95 -19.54 4.04
C GLY A 202 26.81 -18.58 4.44
N ASP A 203 26.90 -17.93 5.60
CA ASP A 203 25.96 -16.89 6.00
C ASP A 203 26.20 -15.61 5.19
N ASN A 204 25.13 -15.12 4.58
CA ASN A 204 25.13 -13.87 3.85
C ASN A 204 23.70 -13.29 3.82
N PRO A 205 23.51 -12.07 3.31
CA PRO A 205 22.20 -11.42 3.28
C PRO A 205 21.08 -12.23 2.59
N SER A 206 21.39 -13.02 1.56
CA SER A 206 20.38 -13.82 0.85
C SER A 206 20.09 -15.18 1.52
N THR A 207 20.86 -15.59 2.53
CA THR A 207 20.73 -16.90 3.19
C THR A 207 20.37 -16.82 4.67
N ASN A 208 20.61 -15.69 5.33
CA ASN A 208 20.36 -15.52 6.76
C ASN A 208 19.68 -14.16 7.09
N GLY A 209 18.37 -14.09 6.83
CA GLY A 209 17.54 -12.90 7.13
C GLY A 209 17.32 -12.62 8.62
N GLU A 210 17.56 -13.60 9.50
CA GLU A 210 17.51 -13.37 10.95
C GLU A 210 18.71 -12.55 11.44
N ARG A 211 19.86 -12.69 10.78
CA ARG A 211 21.08 -11.95 11.08
C ARG A 211 21.18 -10.64 10.30
N PHE A 212 20.94 -10.70 8.99
CA PHE A 212 21.10 -9.57 8.09
C PHE A 212 19.73 -8.97 7.77
N VAL A 213 19.40 -7.88 8.45
CA VAL A 213 18.16 -7.14 8.19
C VAL A 213 18.44 -6.12 7.10
N GLU A 214 17.74 -6.23 5.98
CA GLU A 214 17.73 -5.20 4.93
C GLU A 214 17.10 -3.93 5.48
N ILE A 215 17.88 -2.86 5.57
CA ILE A 215 17.46 -1.60 6.18
C ILE A 215 17.09 -0.54 5.13
N TRP A 216 17.68 -0.59 3.94
CA TRP A 216 17.49 0.43 2.91
C TRP A 216 17.87 -0.14 1.53
N ASN A 217 17.15 0.26 0.48
CA ASN A 217 17.51 0.00 -0.91
C ASN A 217 17.64 1.30 -1.74
N ASP A 218 18.58 1.31 -2.68
CA ASP A 218 18.77 2.36 -3.69
C ASP A 218 18.56 1.76 -5.09
N VAL A 219 17.41 2.06 -5.69
CA VAL A 219 17.02 1.61 -7.03
C VAL A 219 17.46 2.59 -8.10
N PHE A 220 18.21 2.08 -9.08
CA PHE A 220 18.78 2.87 -10.18
C PHE A 220 17.99 2.68 -11.47
N MET A 221 16.85 3.36 -11.56
CA MET A 221 16.00 3.30 -12.75
C MET A 221 16.71 3.89 -13.96
N GLN A 222 17.06 3.03 -14.91
CA GLN A 222 17.76 3.41 -16.14
C GLN A 222 17.27 2.65 -17.38
N TYR A 223 16.31 1.75 -17.20
CA TYR A 223 15.67 1.01 -18.29
C TYR A 223 14.15 1.18 -18.23
N PHE A 224 13.49 1.07 -19.37
CA PHE A 224 12.05 0.95 -19.52
C PHE A 224 11.74 -0.43 -20.08
N LYS A 225 10.94 -1.21 -19.35
CA LYS A 225 10.48 -2.52 -19.81
C LYS A 225 9.24 -2.36 -20.69
N LYS A 226 9.30 -2.92 -21.90
CA LYS A 226 8.23 -2.93 -22.89
C LYS A 226 7.29 -4.11 -22.71
N GLU A 227 6.12 -4.04 -23.35
CA GLU A 227 5.11 -5.11 -23.34
C GLU A 227 5.64 -6.44 -23.90
N ASP A 228 6.56 -6.38 -24.87
CA ASP A 228 7.21 -7.57 -25.45
C ASP A 228 8.28 -8.19 -24.54
N GLY A 229 8.48 -7.62 -23.34
CA GLY A 229 9.46 -8.05 -22.35
C GLY A 229 10.87 -7.49 -22.55
N SER A 230 11.12 -6.75 -23.63
CA SER A 230 12.43 -6.12 -23.89
C SER A 230 12.67 -4.87 -23.05
N TYR A 231 13.93 -4.51 -22.86
CA TYR A 231 14.35 -3.33 -22.10
C TYR A 231 14.98 -2.29 -23.03
N GLU A 232 14.58 -1.03 -22.90
CA GLU A 232 15.24 0.10 -23.56
C GLU A 232 15.80 1.10 -22.54
N PRO A 233 16.89 1.83 -22.84
CA PRO A 233 17.38 2.86 -21.92
C PRO A 233 16.35 3.97 -21.69
N LEU A 234 16.16 4.39 -20.44
CA LEU A 234 15.36 5.57 -20.12
C LEU A 234 16.05 6.85 -20.60
N LYS A 235 15.26 7.82 -21.05
CA LYS A 235 15.76 9.15 -21.44
C LYS A 235 16.39 9.89 -20.25
N GLN A 236 15.80 9.72 -19.06
CA GLN A 236 16.31 10.24 -17.80
C GLN A 236 16.59 9.07 -16.85
N LYS A 237 17.74 9.11 -16.19
CA LYS A 237 18.05 8.14 -15.14
C LYS A 237 17.54 8.69 -13.83
N ASN A 238 16.86 7.86 -13.05
CA ASN A 238 16.30 8.26 -11.76
C ASN A 238 16.91 7.44 -10.64
N VAL A 239 16.85 7.99 -9.43
CA VAL A 239 17.11 7.27 -8.19
C VAL A 239 15.81 7.23 -7.40
N ASP A 240 15.44 6.03 -6.98
CA ASP A 240 14.37 5.76 -6.02
C ASP A 240 14.98 5.06 -4.83
N THR A 241 14.70 5.50 -3.61
CA THR A 241 15.20 4.85 -2.40
C THR A 241 14.07 4.52 -1.45
N GLY A 242 14.23 3.42 -0.70
CA GLY A 242 13.26 2.96 0.28
C GLY A 242 13.92 2.44 1.54
N MET A 243 13.83 3.19 2.62
CA MET A 243 14.25 2.79 3.96
C MET A 243 13.02 2.51 4.83
N GLY A 244 12.87 1.26 5.29
CA GLY A 244 11.74 0.87 6.14
C GLY A 244 11.86 1.45 7.55
N LEU A 245 10.97 2.38 7.92
CA LEU A 245 11.04 3.08 9.21
C LEU A 245 10.93 2.11 10.40
N GLU A 246 10.06 1.10 10.31
CA GLU A 246 9.88 0.08 11.33
C GLU A 246 11.14 -0.76 11.57
N ARG A 247 11.84 -1.14 10.49
CA ARG A 247 13.07 -1.93 10.56
C ARG A 247 14.18 -1.14 11.24
N ILE A 248 14.41 0.10 10.78
CA ILE A 248 15.46 0.93 11.36
C ILE A 248 15.12 1.34 12.80
N ALA A 249 13.85 1.55 13.13
CA ALA A 249 13.41 1.84 14.50
C ALA A 249 13.72 0.70 15.47
N ALA A 250 13.49 -0.56 15.04
CA ALA A 250 13.82 -1.72 15.86
C ALA A 250 15.33 -1.78 16.18
N ILE A 251 16.18 -1.58 15.16
CA ILE A 251 17.64 -1.54 15.30
C ILE A 251 18.06 -0.41 16.24
N MET A 252 17.56 0.80 16.01
CA MET A 252 17.92 2.00 16.79
C MET A 252 17.38 2.00 18.23
N GLN A 253 16.45 1.10 18.55
CA GLN A 253 15.94 0.86 19.91
C GLN A 253 16.53 -0.40 20.54
N GLY A 254 17.30 -1.19 19.80
CA GLY A 254 17.92 -2.43 20.28
C GLY A 254 16.90 -3.53 20.58
N VAL A 255 15.77 -3.54 19.89
CA VAL A 255 14.70 -4.53 20.05
C VAL A 255 14.69 -5.51 18.89
N LYS A 256 14.20 -6.74 19.12
CA LYS A 256 14.27 -7.82 18.12
C LYS A 256 13.10 -7.81 17.14
N SER A 257 12.00 -7.16 17.51
CA SER A 257 10.80 -7.08 16.71
C SER A 257 10.35 -5.64 16.49
N HIS A 258 9.80 -5.34 15.31
CA HIS A 258 9.19 -4.03 15.03
C HIS A 258 8.06 -3.73 16.02
N TYR A 259 7.36 -4.78 16.46
CA TYR A 259 6.28 -4.70 17.43
C TYR A 259 6.74 -4.34 18.85
N GLU A 260 8.04 -4.33 19.13
CA GLU A 260 8.62 -3.92 20.41
C GLU A 260 9.05 -2.45 20.44
N THR A 261 8.91 -1.74 19.31
CA THR A 261 9.25 -0.32 19.21
C THR A 261 8.23 0.56 19.94
N ASP A 262 8.62 1.81 20.19
CA ASP A 262 7.76 2.85 20.76
C ASP A 262 6.44 3.09 20.00
N HIS A 263 6.38 2.76 18.70
CA HIS A 263 5.15 2.83 17.90
C HIS A 263 4.15 1.71 18.19
N PHE A 264 4.59 0.55 18.69
CA PHE A 264 3.70 -0.58 18.92
C PHE A 264 3.45 -0.91 20.38
N ILE A 265 4.38 -0.56 21.28
CA ILE A 265 4.33 -0.95 22.69
C ILE A 265 3.04 -0.48 23.40
N GLY A 266 2.50 0.69 23.01
CA GLY A 266 1.24 1.19 23.54
C GLY A 266 0.06 0.27 23.23
N MET A 267 -0.07 -0.15 21.97
CA MET A 267 -1.10 -1.11 21.55
C MET A 267 -0.90 -2.47 22.21
N LYS A 268 0.33 -3.00 22.26
CA LYS A 268 0.62 -4.28 22.93
C LYS A 268 0.18 -4.28 24.39
N ASN A 269 0.54 -3.24 25.13
CA ASN A 269 0.16 -3.08 26.53
C ASN A 269 -1.36 -3.03 26.69
N LYS A 270 -2.05 -2.30 25.81
CA LYS A 270 -3.52 -2.20 25.84
C LYS A 270 -4.20 -3.54 25.52
N ILE A 271 -3.69 -4.29 24.54
CA ILE A 271 -4.17 -5.64 24.23
C ILE A 271 -4.00 -6.55 25.46
N ALA A 272 -2.82 -6.55 26.07
CA ALA A 272 -2.55 -7.36 27.25
C ALA A 272 -3.48 -7.02 28.44
N GLU A 273 -3.81 -5.74 28.64
CA GLU A 273 -4.79 -5.27 29.64
C GLU A 273 -6.20 -5.83 29.36
N LEU A 274 -6.62 -5.86 28.10
CA LEU A 274 -7.95 -6.30 27.68
C LEU A 274 -8.10 -7.83 27.62
N SER A 275 -6.99 -8.56 27.52
CA SER A 275 -6.92 -10.03 27.46
C SER A 275 -7.18 -10.69 28.83
N THR A 276 -8.40 -10.49 29.37
CA THR A 276 -8.79 -10.96 30.71
C THR A 276 -9.47 -12.33 30.74
N GLY A 277 -9.93 -12.83 29.59
CA GLY A 277 -10.64 -14.09 29.45
C GLY A 277 -9.72 -15.31 29.29
N GLU A 278 -10.33 -16.45 28.93
CA GLU A 278 -9.59 -17.66 28.58
C GLU A 278 -8.84 -17.46 27.26
N LYS A 279 -7.53 -17.73 27.28
CA LYS A 279 -6.65 -17.61 26.11
C LYS A 279 -6.44 -18.97 25.46
N SER A 280 -6.41 -19.01 24.13
CA SER A 280 -6.02 -20.17 23.35
C SER A 280 -4.60 -20.01 22.78
N GLY A 281 -3.98 -21.13 22.43
CA GLY A 281 -2.63 -21.19 21.87
C GLY A 281 -1.50 -21.13 22.90
N THR A 282 -0.31 -21.47 22.45
CA THR A 282 0.96 -21.35 23.17
C THR A 282 1.35 -19.89 23.37
N ASP A 283 2.32 -19.61 24.24
CA ASP A 283 2.80 -18.24 24.50
C ASP A 283 3.30 -17.55 23.22
N GLU A 284 3.98 -18.28 22.32
CA GLU A 284 4.45 -17.74 21.05
C GLU A 284 3.28 -17.45 20.09
N GLU A 285 2.28 -18.32 20.02
CA GLU A 285 1.07 -18.06 19.23
C GLU A 285 0.30 -16.84 19.75
N GLN A 286 0.19 -16.71 21.07
CA GLN A 286 -0.45 -15.55 21.69
C GLN A 286 0.31 -14.25 21.36
N GLU A 287 1.63 -14.27 21.39
CA GLU A 287 2.46 -13.13 21.00
C GLU A 287 2.25 -12.80 19.51
N ALA A 288 2.22 -13.80 18.62
CA ALA A 288 1.89 -13.59 17.22
C ALA A 288 0.47 -13.00 17.02
N PHE A 289 -0.50 -13.40 17.84
CA PHE A 289 -1.85 -12.83 17.82
C PHE A 289 -1.85 -11.34 18.19
N ILE A 290 -1.07 -10.96 19.23
CA ILE A 290 -0.91 -9.55 19.63
C ILE A 290 -0.31 -8.73 18.47
N ARG A 291 0.72 -9.25 17.80
CA ARG A 291 1.37 -8.59 16.65
C ARG A 291 0.39 -8.40 15.49
N ILE A 292 -0.37 -9.44 15.13
CA ILE A 292 -1.43 -9.37 14.11
C ILE A 292 -2.47 -8.29 14.44
N ILE A 293 -2.93 -8.22 15.69
CA ILE A 293 -3.91 -7.22 16.11
C ILE A 293 -3.33 -5.81 15.96
N CYS A 294 -2.11 -5.58 16.45
CA CYS A 294 -1.46 -4.28 16.36
C CYS A 294 -1.32 -3.81 14.91
N ASP A 295 -0.76 -4.66 14.04
CA ASP A 295 -0.57 -4.33 12.62
C ASP A 295 -1.90 -4.05 11.91
N HIS A 296 -2.86 -4.96 12.04
CA HIS A 296 -4.10 -4.87 11.27
C HIS A 296 -5.00 -3.71 11.72
N ILE A 297 -5.02 -3.37 13.01
CA ILE A 297 -5.75 -2.19 13.47
C ILE A 297 -5.03 -0.90 13.06
N ARG A 298 -3.69 -0.87 13.08
CA ARG A 298 -2.92 0.24 12.52
C ARG A 298 -3.25 0.44 11.04
N ALA A 299 -3.15 -0.61 10.23
CA ALA A 299 -3.47 -0.57 8.80
C ALA A 299 -4.93 -0.14 8.55
N ALA A 300 -5.90 -0.69 9.28
CA ALA A 300 -7.31 -0.32 9.15
C ALA A 300 -7.57 1.15 9.52
N THR A 301 -6.88 1.67 10.54
CA THR A 301 -6.94 3.07 10.96
C THR A 301 -6.47 4.00 9.84
N PHE A 302 -5.34 3.69 9.21
CA PHE A 302 -4.85 4.45 8.07
C PHE A 302 -5.80 4.38 6.87
N ILE A 303 -6.33 3.20 6.51
CA ILE A 303 -7.29 3.06 5.39
C ILE A 303 -8.56 3.91 5.63
N LEU A 304 -9.10 3.89 6.85
CA LEU A 304 -10.30 4.65 7.20
C LEU A 304 -10.03 6.15 7.28
N GLY A 305 -8.84 6.53 7.76
CA GLY A 305 -8.39 7.91 7.90
C GLY A 305 -7.93 8.55 6.60
N ASP A 306 -7.67 7.77 5.54
CA ASP A 306 -7.25 8.29 4.24
C ASP A 306 -8.33 9.24 3.65
N PRO A 307 -7.92 10.36 3.02
CA PRO A 307 -8.84 11.35 2.47
C PRO A 307 -9.82 10.79 1.43
N TRP A 308 -9.40 9.81 0.61
CA TRP A 308 -10.28 9.19 -0.38
C TRP A 308 -11.31 8.26 0.27
N GLY A 309 -11.07 7.82 1.50
CA GLY A 309 -12.07 7.19 2.35
C GLY A 309 -12.64 5.87 1.84
N VAL A 310 -11.96 4.77 2.18
CA VAL A 310 -12.48 3.41 1.94
C VAL A 310 -13.30 2.93 3.14
N TYR A 311 -14.33 2.13 2.86
CA TYR A 311 -15.24 1.56 3.87
C TYR A 311 -15.30 0.03 3.79
N PRO A 312 -15.55 -0.69 4.90
CA PRO A 312 -15.61 -2.14 4.90
C PRO A 312 -16.68 -2.71 3.94
N SER A 313 -16.24 -3.40 2.88
CA SER A 313 -17.11 -3.90 1.80
C SER A 313 -16.81 -5.38 1.44
N ASN A 314 -17.48 -5.91 0.42
CA ASN A 314 -17.23 -7.27 -0.10
C ASN A 314 -16.30 -7.28 -1.33
N LYS A 315 -15.78 -6.13 -1.77
CA LYS A 315 -15.00 -6.00 -3.01
C LYS A 315 -13.81 -5.05 -2.83
N ASP A 316 -12.77 -5.27 -3.63
CA ASP A 316 -11.63 -4.36 -3.82
C ASP A 316 -10.99 -3.91 -2.48
N GLN A 317 -10.60 -2.63 -2.35
CA GLN A 317 -10.01 -2.08 -1.12
C GLN A 317 -10.89 -2.32 0.13
N GLY A 318 -12.21 -2.20 -0.02
CA GLY A 318 -13.15 -2.38 1.09
C GLY A 318 -13.19 -3.82 1.61
N TYR A 319 -12.94 -4.81 0.75
CA TYR A 319 -12.77 -6.21 1.17
C TYR A 319 -11.52 -6.39 2.02
N ILE A 320 -10.40 -5.80 1.62
CA ILE A 320 -9.13 -5.86 2.38
C ILE A 320 -9.30 -5.20 3.75
N LEU A 321 -9.86 -3.99 3.81
CA LEU A 321 -10.15 -3.31 5.06
C LEU A 321 -10.99 -4.19 6.00
N ARG A 322 -12.07 -4.77 5.47
CA ARG A 322 -12.91 -5.71 6.24
C ARG A 322 -12.12 -6.93 6.71
N ARG A 323 -11.28 -7.53 5.85
CA ARG A 323 -10.46 -8.71 6.17
C ARG A 323 -9.51 -8.40 7.34
N LEU A 324 -8.83 -7.26 7.32
CA LEU A 324 -7.91 -6.82 8.37
C LEU A 324 -8.62 -6.68 9.71
N ILE A 325 -9.72 -5.91 9.75
CA ILE A 325 -10.53 -5.68 10.97
C ILE A 325 -11.01 -7.01 11.55
N ARG A 326 -11.58 -7.90 10.71
CA ARG A 326 -12.11 -9.20 11.17
C ARG A 326 -11.02 -10.15 11.65
N ARG A 327 -9.85 -10.17 10.99
CA ARG A 327 -8.71 -10.99 11.42
C ARG A 327 -8.19 -10.50 12.79
N ALA A 328 -8.11 -9.19 13.02
CA ALA A 328 -7.77 -8.64 14.33
C ALA A 328 -8.80 -9.02 15.42
N ILE A 329 -10.10 -8.87 15.16
CA ILE A 329 -11.16 -9.24 16.12
C ILE A 329 -11.09 -10.73 16.48
N ARG A 330 -10.90 -11.60 15.48
CA ARG A 330 -10.74 -13.05 15.70
C ARG A 330 -9.55 -13.35 16.61
N LYS A 331 -8.39 -12.70 16.36
CA LYS A 331 -7.21 -12.86 17.23
C LYS A 331 -7.46 -12.32 18.65
N GLY A 332 -8.21 -11.22 18.78
CA GLY A 332 -8.65 -10.70 20.07
C GLY A 332 -9.49 -11.72 20.85
N LYS A 333 -10.40 -12.44 20.19
CA LYS A 333 -11.18 -13.52 20.81
C LYS A 333 -10.32 -14.68 21.29
N GLN A 334 -9.33 -15.10 20.51
CA GLN A 334 -8.37 -16.13 20.92
C GLN A 334 -7.51 -15.70 22.13
N LEU A 335 -7.30 -14.39 22.31
CA LEU A 335 -6.64 -13.81 23.48
C LEU A 335 -7.59 -13.54 24.66
N GLY A 336 -8.84 -14.03 24.62
CA GLY A 336 -9.81 -13.83 25.70
C GLY A 336 -10.32 -12.39 25.83
N ILE A 337 -10.32 -11.61 24.74
CA ILE A 337 -10.87 -10.25 24.74
C ILE A 337 -12.37 -10.31 24.42
N ASP A 338 -13.21 -10.01 25.43
CA ASP A 338 -14.66 -10.00 25.29
C ASP A 338 -15.27 -8.63 24.99
N ALA A 339 -14.57 -7.56 25.33
CA ALA A 339 -14.97 -6.20 25.05
C ALA A 339 -14.74 -5.80 23.57
N HIS A 340 -15.46 -4.78 23.12
CA HIS A 340 -15.15 -4.13 21.85
C HIS A 340 -13.89 -3.28 22.01
N PHE A 341 -12.83 -3.58 21.27
CA PHE A 341 -11.50 -3.01 21.52
C PHE A 341 -10.90 -2.27 20.33
N THR A 342 -11.46 -2.45 19.11
CA THR A 342 -10.84 -1.93 17.88
C THR A 342 -10.63 -0.43 17.90
N HIS A 343 -11.62 0.32 18.38
CA HIS A 343 -11.57 1.78 18.52
C HIS A 343 -10.58 2.28 19.59
N GLU A 344 -10.39 1.54 20.70
CA GLU A 344 -9.41 1.91 21.73
C GLU A 344 -7.98 1.82 21.17
N LEU A 345 -7.69 0.80 20.37
CA LEU A 345 -6.40 0.66 19.69
C LEU A 345 -6.22 1.69 18.58
N ALA A 346 -7.28 1.99 17.82
CA ALA A 346 -7.23 3.04 16.81
C ALA A 346 -6.91 4.42 17.42
N GLN A 347 -7.40 4.72 18.62
CA GLN A 347 -7.09 5.97 19.30
C GLN A 347 -5.58 6.09 19.59
N ILE A 348 -4.93 5.00 20.01
CA ILE A 348 -3.48 4.97 20.24
C ILE A 348 -2.72 5.28 18.94
N VAL A 349 -3.18 4.74 17.82
CA VAL A 349 -2.60 5.02 16.49
C VAL A 349 -2.79 6.50 16.14
N ILE A 350 -3.99 7.05 16.29
CA ILE A 350 -4.25 8.47 16.00
C ILE A 350 -3.38 9.38 16.88
N ASP A 351 -3.24 9.07 18.17
CA ASP A 351 -2.42 9.87 19.09
C ASP A 351 -0.93 9.83 18.72
N GLN A 352 -0.43 8.71 18.19
CA GLN A 352 0.96 8.57 17.75
C GLN A 352 1.27 9.24 16.41
N TYR A 353 0.31 9.24 15.50
CA TYR A 353 0.52 9.58 14.10
C TYR A 353 -0.14 10.90 13.69
N GLY A 354 -1.11 11.41 14.45
CA GLY A 354 -1.91 12.59 14.08
C GLY A 354 -1.11 13.87 13.85
N ASP A 355 0.03 14.04 14.53
CA ASP A 355 0.92 15.19 14.28
C ASP A 355 1.60 15.13 12.90
N VAL A 356 1.82 13.92 12.37
CA VAL A 356 2.50 13.67 11.09
C VAL A 356 1.48 13.53 9.95
N TYR A 357 0.34 12.92 10.26
CA TYR A 357 -0.77 12.64 9.35
C TYR A 357 -2.08 13.17 9.95
N PRO A 358 -2.30 14.51 9.90
CA PRO A 358 -3.42 15.12 10.61
C PRO A 358 -4.78 14.76 10.00
N GLU A 359 -4.83 14.14 8.81
CA GLU A 359 -6.03 13.51 8.28
C GLU A 359 -6.58 12.41 9.20
N LEU A 360 -5.73 11.76 10.02
CA LEU A 360 -6.16 10.77 11.01
C LEU A 360 -6.98 11.43 12.13
N THR A 361 -6.54 12.60 12.60
CA THR A 361 -7.24 13.39 13.61
C THR A 361 -8.53 13.98 13.00
N SER A 362 -8.44 14.55 11.79
CA SER A 362 -9.60 15.10 11.07
C SER A 362 -10.69 14.05 10.84
N ASN A 363 -10.31 12.79 10.57
CA ASN A 363 -11.23 11.69 10.32
C ASN A 363 -11.48 10.80 11.56
N GLN A 364 -11.08 11.21 12.77
CA GLN A 364 -11.14 10.37 13.96
C GLN A 364 -12.54 9.82 14.24
N GLU A 365 -13.59 10.64 14.17
CA GLU A 365 -14.97 10.19 14.43
C GLU A 365 -15.39 9.07 13.47
N LYS A 366 -15.12 9.24 12.17
CA LYS A 366 -15.38 8.24 11.12
C LYS A 366 -14.61 6.94 11.38
N ILE A 367 -13.32 7.03 11.73
CA ILE A 367 -12.48 5.86 12.03
C ILE A 367 -13.11 5.05 13.17
N MET A 368 -13.46 5.73 14.28
CA MET A 368 -14.05 5.08 15.45
C MET A 368 -15.40 4.43 15.11
N GLU A 369 -16.28 5.16 14.42
CA GLU A 369 -17.61 4.67 14.09
C GLU A 369 -17.56 3.42 13.20
N GLU A 370 -16.78 3.44 12.12
CA GLU A 370 -16.75 2.33 11.17
C GLU A 370 -16.06 1.09 11.73
N LEU A 371 -15.01 1.25 12.56
CA LEU A 371 -14.41 0.13 13.30
C LEU A 371 -15.40 -0.53 14.25
N GLN A 372 -16.07 0.27 15.11
CA GLN A 372 -17.06 -0.27 16.05
C GLN A 372 -18.24 -0.93 15.33
N LYS A 373 -18.68 -0.36 14.21
CA LYS A 373 -19.78 -0.88 13.40
C LYS A 373 -19.44 -2.23 12.79
N GLU A 374 -18.26 -2.36 12.18
CA GLU A 374 -17.83 -3.64 11.62
C GLU A 374 -17.53 -4.66 12.73
N GLU A 375 -17.00 -4.25 13.88
CA GLU A 375 -16.78 -5.10 15.04
C GLU A 375 -18.09 -5.68 15.60
N LYS A 376 -19.09 -4.83 15.87
CA LYS A 376 -20.43 -5.26 16.31
C LYS A 376 -21.10 -6.18 15.29
N LYS A 377 -20.95 -5.87 14.00
CA LYS A 377 -21.52 -6.68 12.92
C LYS A 377 -20.85 -8.04 12.84
N PHE A 378 -19.52 -8.10 12.93
CA PHE A 378 -18.79 -9.34 12.86
C PHE A 378 -18.99 -10.20 14.11
N GLN A 379 -19.10 -9.60 15.29
CA GLN A 379 -19.46 -10.34 16.52
C GLN A 379 -20.79 -11.08 16.35
N ARG A 380 -21.83 -10.41 15.80
CA ARG A 380 -23.11 -11.07 15.49
C ARG A 380 -22.96 -12.20 14.46
N THR A 381 -22.04 -12.05 13.51
CA THR A 381 -21.70 -13.10 12.54
C THR A 381 -21.09 -14.31 13.25
N ILE A 382 -20.11 -14.09 14.13
CA ILE A 382 -19.48 -15.14 14.94
C ILE A 382 -20.53 -15.85 15.81
N ASP A 383 -21.36 -15.11 16.54
CA ASP A 383 -22.39 -15.68 17.43
C ASP A 383 -23.43 -16.51 16.66
N LYS A 384 -23.76 -16.10 15.44
CA LYS A 384 -24.62 -16.90 14.54
C LYS A 384 -23.89 -18.15 14.06
N GLY A 385 -22.65 -17.98 13.61
CA GLY A 385 -21.79 -19.06 13.14
C GLY A 385 -21.60 -20.17 14.18
N LEU A 386 -21.27 -19.80 15.41
CA LEU A 386 -21.14 -20.71 16.54
C LEU A 386 -22.45 -21.48 16.78
N ARG A 387 -23.60 -20.80 16.79
CA ARG A 387 -24.89 -21.47 16.98
C ARG A 387 -25.21 -22.47 15.88
N GLU A 388 -24.92 -22.14 14.61
CA GLU A 388 -25.16 -23.07 13.49
C GLU A 388 -24.16 -24.22 13.48
N MET A 389 -22.89 -23.96 13.80
CA MET A 389 -21.88 -25.00 14.01
C MET A 389 -22.34 -25.99 15.09
N LEU A 390 -22.77 -25.49 16.24
CA LEU A 390 -23.25 -26.33 17.34
C LEU A 390 -24.45 -27.18 16.93
N LYS A 391 -25.35 -26.72 16.04
CA LYS A 391 -26.44 -27.56 15.52
C LYS A 391 -25.91 -28.68 14.63
N ILE A 392 -25.05 -28.33 13.66
CA ILE A 392 -24.49 -29.29 12.70
C ILE A 392 -23.77 -30.44 13.43
N TRP A 393 -23.03 -30.14 14.48
CA TRP A 393 -22.25 -31.13 15.23
C TRP A 393 -22.98 -31.75 16.44
N ASN A 394 -24.03 -31.12 17.01
CA ASN A 394 -24.86 -31.77 18.04
C ASN A 394 -25.94 -32.71 17.46
N GLU A 395 -26.38 -32.51 16.22
CA GLU A 395 -27.38 -33.37 15.56
C GLU A 395 -26.77 -34.69 15.02
N ASP A 396 -25.45 -34.74 14.82
CA ASP A 396 -24.73 -35.97 14.51
C ASP A 396 -24.51 -36.75 15.82
N GLU A 397 -25.25 -37.83 16.04
CA GLU A 397 -24.98 -38.86 17.08
C GLU A 397 -23.66 -39.63 16.78
N CYS A 398 -22.61 -38.94 16.34
CA CYS A 398 -21.28 -39.53 16.28
C CYS A 398 -20.84 -39.80 17.72
N SER A 399 -20.76 -41.08 18.08
CA SER A 399 -20.12 -41.55 19.30
C SER A 399 -18.81 -40.81 19.51
N LYS A 400 -18.53 -40.38 20.76
CA LYS A 400 -17.31 -39.67 21.21
C LYS A 400 -15.98 -40.43 20.97
N GLU A 401 -16.00 -41.50 20.18
CA GLU A 401 -14.86 -42.36 19.82
C GLU A 401 -14.36 -42.16 18.38
N PHE A 402 -14.96 -41.28 17.56
CA PHE A 402 -14.54 -41.08 16.17
C PHE A 402 -13.87 -39.75 15.87
N THR A 403 -12.71 -39.85 15.22
CA THR A 403 -11.96 -38.78 14.57
C THR A 403 -12.84 -38.08 13.54
N ILE A 404 -13.21 -36.82 13.79
CA ILE A 404 -14.07 -36.06 12.88
C ILE A 404 -13.29 -35.70 11.61
N VAL A 405 -13.76 -36.20 10.47
CA VAL A 405 -13.30 -35.86 9.13
C VAL A 405 -14.44 -35.16 8.42
N ASP A 406 -14.55 -33.83 8.56
CA ASP A 406 -15.50 -33.08 7.73
C ASP A 406 -15.06 -31.62 7.53
N GLY A 407 -13.91 -31.44 6.87
CA GLY A 407 -13.49 -30.11 6.42
C GLY A 407 -14.49 -29.49 5.43
N GLU A 408 -15.34 -30.28 4.76
CA GLU A 408 -16.41 -29.77 3.89
C GLU A 408 -17.55 -29.11 4.70
N LYS A 409 -18.01 -29.72 5.81
CA LYS A 409 -18.95 -29.07 6.75
C LYS A 409 -18.32 -27.83 7.38
N ALA A 410 -17.03 -27.87 7.71
CA ALA A 410 -16.33 -26.70 8.24
C ALA A 410 -16.28 -25.58 7.20
N PHE A 411 -16.04 -25.92 5.93
CA PHE A 411 -16.10 -24.98 4.83
C PHE A 411 -17.50 -24.43 4.63
N PHE A 412 -18.56 -25.24 4.74
CA PHE A 412 -19.95 -24.77 4.68
C PHE A 412 -20.25 -23.74 5.78
N VAL A 413 -19.80 -23.99 7.01
CA VAL A 413 -19.97 -23.08 8.15
C VAL A 413 -19.19 -21.77 7.93
N TYR A 414 -17.97 -21.87 7.42
CA TYR A 414 -17.15 -20.73 7.05
C TYR A 414 -17.76 -19.89 5.91
N GLU A 415 -18.14 -20.52 4.81
CA GLU A 415 -18.68 -19.88 3.61
C GLU A 415 -20.05 -19.24 3.88
N THR A 416 -20.94 -19.98 4.54
CA THR A 416 -22.35 -19.59 4.70
C THR A 416 -22.56 -18.65 5.88
N TYR A 417 -21.87 -18.90 6.99
CA TYR A 417 -22.08 -18.16 8.23
C TYR A 417 -20.89 -17.28 8.62
N GLY A 418 -19.79 -17.33 7.88
CA GLY A 418 -18.61 -16.50 8.14
C GLY A 418 -17.83 -16.89 9.40
N PHE A 419 -18.01 -18.11 9.88
CA PHE A 419 -17.38 -18.58 11.12
C PHE A 419 -15.99 -19.18 10.81
N PRO A 420 -14.90 -18.63 11.38
CA PRO A 420 -13.53 -18.99 10.98
C PRO A 420 -13.15 -20.44 11.28
N LEU A 421 -12.33 -21.04 10.40
CA LEU A 421 -11.85 -22.42 10.54
C LEU A 421 -11.16 -22.68 11.89
N GLU A 422 -10.30 -21.77 12.33
CA GLU A 422 -9.53 -21.93 13.56
C GLU A 422 -10.45 -21.93 14.78
N MET A 423 -11.54 -21.16 14.75
CA MET A 423 -12.55 -21.18 15.80
C MET A 423 -13.39 -22.46 15.74
N ILE A 424 -13.62 -23.03 14.56
CA ILE A 424 -14.26 -24.36 14.43
C ILE A 424 -13.37 -25.42 15.08
N GLU A 425 -12.07 -25.43 14.78
CA GLU A 425 -11.10 -26.37 15.38
C GLU A 425 -11.11 -26.28 16.92
N GLU A 426 -11.05 -25.06 17.47
CA GLU A 426 -11.09 -24.82 18.92
C GLU A 426 -12.39 -25.31 19.56
N GLU A 427 -13.55 -24.96 19.00
CA GLU A 427 -14.84 -25.31 19.58
C GLU A 427 -15.12 -26.81 19.49
N LEU A 428 -14.73 -27.48 18.40
CA LEU A 428 -14.80 -28.94 18.29
C LEU A 428 -13.93 -29.63 19.36
N THR A 429 -12.72 -29.11 19.59
CA THR A 429 -11.83 -29.63 20.64
C THR A 429 -12.45 -29.46 22.03
N LYS A 430 -13.05 -28.30 22.33
CA LYS A 430 -13.77 -28.04 23.60
C LYS A 430 -14.98 -28.96 23.79
N MET A 431 -15.68 -29.31 22.72
CA MET A 431 -16.78 -30.28 22.75
C MET A 431 -16.31 -31.73 22.99
N GLY A 432 -14.99 -31.97 23.01
CA GLY A 432 -14.38 -33.26 23.30
C GLY A 432 -14.15 -34.13 22.06
N TYR A 433 -14.13 -33.55 20.86
CA TYR A 433 -13.82 -34.28 19.63
C TYR A 433 -12.30 -34.41 19.43
N THR A 434 -11.87 -35.56 18.90
CA THR A 434 -10.53 -35.76 18.37
C THR A 434 -10.53 -35.38 16.89
N ILE A 435 -9.67 -34.45 16.48
CA ILE A 435 -9.60 -33.96 15.09
C ILE A 435 -8.26 -34.40 14.49
N ASP A 436 -8.31 -35.01 13.31
CA ASP A 436 -7.13 -35.14 12.44
C ASP A 436 -6.94 -33.80 11.72
N LEU A 437 -6.15 -32.91 12.32
CA LEU A 437 -5.99 -31.53 11.84
C LEU A 437 -5.47 -31.46 10.41
N GLU A 438 -4.59 -32.37 10.00
CA GLU A 438 -4.00 -32.39 8.67
C GLU A 438 -5.10 -32.67 7.63
N LYS A 439 -5.84 -33.77 7.82
CA LYS A 439 -6.92 -34.15 6.91
C LYS A 439 -8.11 -33.19 6.95
N PHE A 440 -8.41 -32.64 8.12
CA PHE A 440 -9.47 -31.65 8.30
C PHE A 440 -9.19 -30.37 7.51
N ARG A 441 -7.96 -29.83 7.62
CA ARG A 441 -7.52 -28.67 6.85
C ARG A 441 -7.43 -28.97 5.36
N GLU A 442 -6.90 -30.13 4.97
CA GLU A 442 -6.82 -30.56 3.56
C GLU A 442 -8.20 -30.54 2.89
N THR A 443 -9.19 -31.18 3.52
CA THR A 443 -10.56 -31.25 2.98
C THR A 443 -11.28 -29.89 2.97
N PHE A 444 -11.04 -29.05 3.98
CA PHE A 444 -11.51 -27.65 3.98
C PHE A 444 -10.93 -26.86 2.80
N HIS A 445 -9.61 -26.94 2.60
CA HIS A 445 -8.91 -26.21 1.53
C HIS A 445 -9.29 -26.72 0.14
N ALA A 446 -9.56 -28.02 -0.02
CA ALA A 446 -10.07 -28.59 -1.26
C ALA A 446 -11.47 -28.01 -1.60
N ALA A 447 -12.36 -27.92 -0.62
CA ALA A 447 -13.68 -27.31 -0.79
C ALA A 447 -13.59 -25.81 -1.10
N MET A 448 -12.70 -25.09 -0.41
CA MET A 448 -12.41 -23.68 -0.64
C MET A 448 -11.88 -23.43 -2.06
N THR A 449 -10.90 -24.21 -2.50
CA THR A 449 -10.32 -24.11 -3.86
C THR A 449 -11.40 -24.32 -4.92
N LYS A 450 -12.24 -25.35 -4.77
CA LYS A 450 -13.35 -25.62 -5.69
C LYS A 450 -14.37 -24.48 -5.76
N HIS A 451 -14.63 -23.80 -4.64
CA HIS A 451 -15.49 -22.61 -4.60
C HIS A 451 -14.80 -21.39 -5.24
N GLN A 452 -13.49 -21.20 -5.00
CA GLN A 452 -12.71 -20.14 -5.60
C GLN A 452 -12.61 -20.29 -7.13
N GLU A 453 -12.40 -21.49 -7.66
CA GLU A 453 -12.36 -21.77 -9.11
C GLU A 453 -13.68 -21.38 -9.80
N LYS A 454 -14.83 -21.72 -9.19
CA LYS A 454 -16.16 -21.28 -9.67
C LYS A 454 -16.31 -19.75 -9.68
N SER A 455 -15.64 -19.07 -8.75
CA SER A 455 -15.65 -17.61 -8.63
C SER A 455 -14.63 -16.92 -9.54
N ARG A 456 -13.49 -17.57 -9.83
CA ARG A 456 -12.38 -17.08 -10.66
C ARG A 456 -12.74 -16.97 -12.14
N ALA A 457 -13.67 -17.80 -12.63
CA ALA A 457 -14.18 -17.73 -14.00
C ALA A 457 -14.79 -16.36 -14.40
N GLY A 458 -15.00 -15.43 -13.45
CA GLY A 458 -15.40 -14.04 -13.72
C GLY A 458 -14.42 -12.95 -13.26
N ALA A 459 -13.22 -13.30 -12.76
CA ALA A 459 -12.26 -12.38 -12.14
C ALA A 459 -10.94 -12.20 -12.93
N GLU A 460 -10.60 -13.12 -13.83
CA GLU A 460 -9.33 -13.10 -14.61
C GLU A 460 -9.14 -11.85 -15.50
N GLN A 461 -10.19 -11.06 -15.73
CA GLN A 461 -10.12 -9.82 -16.52
C GLN A 461 -9.77 -8.55 -15.70
N LYS A 462 -9.56 -8.61 -14.38
CA LYS A 462 -9.62 -7.38 -13.56
C LYS A 462 -8.32 -6.71 -13.14
N PHE A 463 -7.18 -7.40 -13.12
CA PHE A 463 -5.94 -6.81 -12.63
C PHE A 463 -4.77 -7.34 -13.46
N HIS A 464 -4.35 -6.57 -14.45
CA HIS A 464 -3.06 -6.76 -15.10
C HIS A 464 -2.10 -5.86 -14.31
N GLY A 465 -1.25 -6.45 -13.47
CA GLY A 465 -0.24 -5.70 -12.72
C GLY A 465 0.60 -4.88 -13.69
N GLY A 466 0.77 -3.59 -13.42
CA GLY A 466 1.46 -2.58 -14.23
C GLY A 466 1.69 -1.35 -13.36
N LEU A 467 2.47 -0.37 -13.79
CA LEU A 467 2.22 0.99 -13.26
C LEU A 467 0.92 1.53 -13.87
N ALA A 468 0.38 2.62 -13.32
CA ALA A 468 -0.74 3.34 -13.92
C ALA A 468 -0.60 3.38 -15.45
N ASP A 469 -1.55 2.75 -16.14
CA ASP A 469 -1.51 2.61 -17.59
C ASP A 469 -1.67 4.02 -18.20
N HIS A 470 -0.59 4.55 -18.79
CA HIS A 470 -0.58 5.87 -19.43
C HIS A 470 -0.92 5.82 -20.93
N SER A 471 -1.57 4.75 -21.39
CA SER A 471 -2.06 4.68 -22.77
C SER A 471 -2.98 5.85 -23.11
N VAL A 472 -3.14 6.08 -24.42
CA VAL A 472 -4.06 7.07 -24.97
C VAL A 472 -5.47 6.88 -24.42
N GLU A 473 -5.94 5.63 -24.32
CA GLU A 473 -7.28 5.33 -23.83
C GLU A 473 -7.45 5.62 -22.34
N CYS A 474 -6.47 5.26 -21.50
CA CYS A 474 -6.49 5.65 -20.09
C CYS A 474 -6.45 7.17 -19.92
N THR A 475 -5.67 7.89 -20.73
CA THR A 475 -5.61 9.37 -20.70
C THR A 475 -6.96 10.01 -21.06
N LYS A 476 -7.67 9.47 -22.07
CA LYS A 476 -9.03 9.91 -22.41
C LYS A 476 -10.01 9.65 -21.27
N LEU A 477 -9.98 8.44 -20.69
CA LEU A 477 -10.85 8.07 -19.57
C LEU A 477 -10.53 8.85 -18.30
N HIS A 478 -9.28 9.24 -18.10
CA HIS A 478 -8.86 10.12 -17.02
C HIS A 478 -9.48 11.50 -17.18
N THR A 479 -9.41 12.07 -18.38
CA THR A 479 -10.11 13.32 -18.70
C THR A 479 -11.63 13.20 -18.51
N ALA A 480 -12.22 12.09 -18.95
CA ALA A 480 -13.65 11.81 -18.77
C ALA A 480 -14.06 11.73 -17.29
N THR A 481 -13.13 11.30 -16.41
CA THR A 481 -13.37 11.15 -14.98
C THR A 481 -13.60 12.52 -14.32
N HIS A 482 -12.80 13.53 -14.65
CA HIS A 482 -12.99 14.90 -14.14
C HIS A 482 -14.26 15.57 -14.66
N LEU A 483 -14.59 15.34 -15.94
CA LEU A 483 -15.86 15.81 -16.51
C LEU A 483 -17.05 15.15 -15.79
N LEU A 484 -16.97 13.84 -15.53
CA LEU A 484 -18.01 13.12 -14.78
C LEU A 484 -18.12 13.62 -13.33
N HIS A 485 -17.00 13.87 -12.65
CA HIS A 485 -16.99 14.37 -11.27
C HIS A 485 -17.71 15.72 -11.17
N GLN A 486 -17.37 16.65 -12.05
CA GLN A 486 -18.06 17.93 -12.12
C GLN A 486 -19.56 17.78 -12.48
N ALA A 487 -19.88 16.89 -13.42
CA ALA A 487 -21.28 16.63 -13.79
C ALA A 487 -22.08 16.08 -12.59
N LEU A 488 -21.50 15.17 -11.80
CA LEU A 488 -22.11 14.66 -10.57
C LEU A 488 -22.38 15.78 -9.57
N LYS A 489 -21.41 16.68 -9.36
CA LYS A 489 -21.60 17.86 -8.50
C LYS A 489 -22.74 18.76 -8.97
N ASN A 490 -22.86 18.96 -10.28
CA ASN A 490 -23.87 19.84 -10.86
C ASN A 490 -25.29 19.23 -10.84
N VAL A 491 -25.41 17.92 -11.09
CA VAL A 491 -26.71 17.21 -11.18
C VAL A 491 -27.23 16.81 -9.80
N LEU A 492 -26.35 16.44 -8.86
CA LEU A 492 -26.73 15.87 -7.57
C LEU A 492 -26.58 16.86 -6.43
N SER A 493 -25.35 17.27 -6.12
CA SER A 493 -25.02 18.22 -5.06
C SER A 493 -23.56 18.67 -5.15
N PRO A 494 -23.23 19.93 -4.85
CA PRO A 494 -21.84 20.39 -4.71
C PRO A 494 -21.01 19.60 -3.67
N GLU A 495 -21.67 18.91 -2.73
CA GLU A 495 -21.07 18.07 -1.69
C GLU A 495 -20.68 16.66 -2.17
N VAL A 496 -20.93 16.33 -3.45
CA VAL A 496 -20.41 15.09 -4.03
C VAL A 496 -18.89 15.17 -4.08
N GLU A 497 -18.24 14.17 -3.53
CA GLU A 497 -16.81 13.98 -3.44
C GLU A 497 -16.46 12.59 -3.97
N GLN A 498 -15.37 12.52 -4.72
CA GLN A 498 -14.74 11.26 -5.09
C GLN A 498 -14.31 10.49 -3.83
N LYS A 499 -14.69 9.22 -3.77
CA LYS A 499 -14.31 8.24 -2.72
C LYS A 499 -13.48 7.07 -3.24
N GLY A 500 -13.07 7.15 -4.50
CA GLY A 500 -12.21 6.18 -5.16
C GLY A 500 -12.38 6.24 -6.67
N SER A 501 -11.29 6.00 -7.39
CA SER A 501 -11.30 5.95 -8.85
C SER A 501 -10.37 4.85 -9.33
N ASN A 502 -10.66 4.30 -10.52
CA ASN A 502 -9.92 3.20 -11.14
C ASN A 502 -10.15 3.25 -12.64
N ILE A 503 -9.07 3.40 -13.41
CA ILE A 503 -9.12 3.60 -14.87
C ILE A 503 -8.33 2.49 -15.54
N THR A 504 -8.94 1.79 -16.49
CA THR A 504 -8.27 0.83 -17.38
C THR A 504 -8.43 1.29 -18.83
N GLN A 505 -7.75 0.65 -19.79
CA GLN A 505 -7.94 0.95 -21.22
C GLN A 505 -9.40 0.82 -21.69
N GLU A 506 -10.19 -0.01 -21.00
CA GLU A 506 -11.56 -0.35 -21.38
C GLU A 506 -12.61 0.53 -20.69
N ARG A 507 -12.33 1.06 -19.49
CA ARG A 507 -13.35 1.72 -18.67
C ARG A 507 -12.76 2.58 -17.55
N LEU A 508 -13.55 3.55 -17.12
CA LEU A 508 -13.39 4.19 -15.81
C LEU A 508 -14.38 3.64 -14.79
N ARG A 509 -14.01 3.68 -13.52
CA ARG A 509 -14.85 3.44 -12.35
C ARG A 509 -14.68 4.64 -11.42
N PHE A 510 -15.81 5.24 -11.04
CA PHE A 510 -15.87 6.39 -10.16
C PHE A 510 -16.76 6.08 -8.96
N ASP A 511 -16.20 6.20 -7.77
CA ASP A 511 -16.88 5.98 -6.49
C ASP A 511 -17.09 7.33 -5.81
N PHE A 512 -18.27 7.56 -5.23
CA PHE A 512 -18.64 8.85 -4.64
C PHE A 512 -19.65 8.71 -3.51
N ASN A 513 -19.71 9.72 -2.63
CA ASN A 513 -20.68 9.82 -1.53
C ASN A 513 -22.07 10.18 -2.07
N TRP A 514 -22.95 9.17 -2.15
CA TRP A 514 -24.36 9.38 -2.45
C TRP A 514 -25.22 8.27 -1.85
N PRO A 515 -26.30 8.60 -1.11
CA PRO A 515 -27.09 7.59 -0.40
C PRO A 515 -27.97 6.76 -1.33
N GLU A 516 -28.48 7.35 -2.42
CA GLU A 516 -29.56 6.78 -3.23
C GLU A 516 -29.09 6.28 -4.59
N LYS A 517 -29.86 5.38 -5.21
CA LYS A 517 -29.57 4.94 -6.58
C LYS A 517 -29.87 6.10 -7.53
N LEU A 518 -29.01 6.35 -8.51
CA LEU A 518 -29.27 7.37 -9.52
C LEU A 518 -30.50 6.97 -10.33
N THR A 519 -31.41 7.91 -10.54
CA THR A 519 -32.54 7.75 -11.46
C THR A 519 -32.05 7.70 -12.91
N ASP A 520 -32.82 7.09 -13.81
CA ASP A 520 -32.46 7.03 -15.23
C ASP A 520 -32.33 8.44 -15.84
N GLU A 521 -33.14 9.39 -15.36
CA GLU A 521 -33.05 10.79 -15.75
C GLU A 521 -31.73 11.44 -15.28
N GLN A 522 -31.31 11.21 -14.04
CA GLN A 522 -30.01 11.69 -13.55
C GLN A 522 -28.85 11.07 -14.34
N VAL A 523 -28.90 9.77 -14.64
CA VAL A 523 -27.87 9.11 -15.46
C VAL A 523 -27.79 9.77 -16.84
N LYS A 524 -28.94 9.99 -17.48
CA LYS A 524 -29.00 10.67 -18.78
C LYS A 524 -28.44 12.09 -18.72
N GLN A 525 -28.77 12.86 -17.68
CA GLN A 525 -28.24 14.21 -17.49
C GLN A 525 -26.72 14.23 -17.32
N LEU A 526 -26.15 13.26 -16.59
CA LEU A 526 -24.70 13.12 -16.46
C LEU A 526 -24.05 12.83 -17.81
N GLU A 527 -24.58 11.88 -18.58
CA GLU A 527 -24.08 11.57 -19.92
C GLU A 527 -24.18 12.77 -20.87
N ASP A 528 -25.33 13.45 -20.90
CA ASP A 528 -25.58 14.61 -21.75
C ASP A 528 -24.60 15.75 -21.42
N MET A 529 -24.38 16.04 -20.13
CA MET A 529 -23.45 17.11 -19.71
C MET A 529 -21.99 16.82 -20.10
N VAL A 530 -21.51 15.58 -19.89
CA VAL A 530 -20.14 15.22 -20.26
C VAL A 530 -19.98 15.29 -21.79
N ASN A 531 -20.93 14.75 -22.54
CA ASN A 531 -20.89 14.78 -24.01
C ASN A 531 -21.00 16.20 -24.58
N GLU A 532 -21.75 17.11 -23.93
CA GLU A 532 -21.80 18.53 -24.32
C GLU A 532 -20.40 19.19 -24.19
N GLN A 533 -19.65 18.87 -23.14
CA GLN A 533 -18.27 19.38 -23.00
C GLN A 533 -17.33 18.78 -24.03
N ILE A 534 -17.52 17.51 -24.40
CA ILE A 534 -16.76 16.87 -25.48
C ILE A 534 -17.07 17.54 -26.83
N GLU A 535 -18.34 17.82 -27.13
CA GLU A 535 -18.76 18.50 -28.36
C GLU A 535 -18.25 19.95 -28.45
N LYS A 536 -18.15 20.65 -27.31
CA LYS A 536 -17.56 22.00 -27.24
C LYS A 536 -16.07 22.05 -27.52
N ASP A 537 -15.38 20.91 -27.45
CA ASP A 537 -13.94 20.78 -27.69
C ASP A 537 -13.10 21.81 -26.92
N VAL A 538 -13.32 21.89 -25.61
CA VAL A 538 -12.66 22.89 -24.77
C VAL A 538 -11.18 22.51 -24.54
N PRO A 539 -10.27 23.51 -24.53
CA PRO A 539 -8.87 23.26 -24.24
C PRO A 539 -8.66 22.87 -22.77
N ILE A 540 -7.65 22.03 -22.56
CA ILE A 540 -7.24 21.52 -21.25
C ILE A 540 -5.78 21.89 -21.02
N TYR A 541 -5.51 22.48 -19.86
CA TYR A 541 -4.17 22.84 -19.39
C TYR A 541 -4.14 22.75 -17.87
N TYR A 542 -2.96 22.68 -17.27
CA TYR A 542 -2.80 22.83 -15.83
C TYR A 542 -2.10 24.12 -15.44
N GLU A 543 -2.38 24.58 -14.23
CA GLU A 543 -1.63 25.62 -13.53
C GLU A 543 -0.95 24.97 -12.32
N VAL A 544 0.30 25.37 -12.04
CA VAL A 544 0.97 25.03 -10.78
C VAL A 544 0.68 26.14 -9.78
N VAL A 545 -0.05 25.83 -8.72
CA VAL A 545 -0.47 26.80 -7.70
C VAL A 545 -0.28 26.22 -6.31
N THR A 546 -0.25 27.08 -5.30
CA THR A 546 -0.23 26.65 -3.90
C THR A 546 -1.59 26.09 -3.47
N VAL A 547 -1.61 25.25 -2.43
CA VAL A 547 -2.87 24.72 -1.85
C VAL A 547 -3.87 25.83 -1.45
N PRO A 548 -3.47 26.93 -0.76
CA PRO A 548 -4.36 28.07 -0.51
C PRO A 548 -4.99 28.65 -1.77
N GLU A 549 -4.20 28.88 -2.82
CA GLU A 549 -4.68 29.47 -4.08
C GLU A 549 -5.64 28.53 -4.81
N ALA A 550 -5.34 27.22 -4.82
CA ALA A 550 -6.25 26.22 -5.37
C ALA A 550 -7.61 26.24 -4.64
N ARG A 551 -7.60 26.32 -3.30
CA ARG A 551 -8.83 26.43 -2.49
C ARG A 551 -9.58 27.73 -2.77
N GLU A 552 -8.89 28.87 -2.84
CA GLU A 552 -9.50 30.17 -3.12
C GLU A 552 -10.17 30.21 -4.50
N LYS A 553 -9.53 29.59 -5.50
CA LYS A 553 -10.07 29.44 -6.85
C LYS A 553 -11.17 28.37 -6.97
N GLY A 554 -11.50 27.68 -5.89
CA GLY A 554 -12.56 26.67 -5.85
C GLY A 554 -12.20 25.36 -6.55
N ALA A 555 -10.92 24.97 -6.56
CA ALA A 555 -10.49 23.69 -7.10
C ALA A 555 -11.20 22.53 -6.39
N ILE A 556 -11.53 21.50 -7.16
CA ILE A 556 -12.00 20.22 -6.66
C ILE A 556 -10.77 19.35 -6.39
N GLY A 557 -10.85 18.43 -5.43
CA GLY A 557 -9.83 17.41 -5.20
C GLY A 557 -9.46 17.25 -3.73
N VAL A 558 -8.56 16.31 -3.47
CA VAL A 558 -7.97 16.11 -2.15
C VAL A 558 -6.84 17.11 -1.97
N PHE A 559 -7.02 18.05 -1.06
CA PHE A 559 -5.98 19.01 -0.73
C PHE A 559 -5.00 18.39 0.26
N PRO A 560 -3.69 18.36 -0.03
CA PRO A 560 -2.71 18.06 0.99
C PRO A 560 -2.82 19.09 2.12
N GLU A 561 -2.62 18.65 3.36
CA GLU A 561 -2.81 19.52 4.53
C GLU A 561 -1.67 20.54 4.72
N ARG A 562 -0.51 20.29 4.11
CA ARG A 562 0.60 21.25 4.10
C ARG A 562 0.30 22.36 3.10
N TYR A 563 0.32 23.61 3.57
CA TYR A 563 0.01 24.79 2.76
C TYR A 563 1.15 25.20 1.82
N ASP A 564 2.35 24.69 2.08
CA ASP A 564 3.61 25.15 1.52
C ASP A 564 3.97 24.45 0.20
N VAL A 565 3.10 23.54 -0.27
CA VAL A 565 3.34 22.70 -1.44
C VAL A 565 2.55 23.19 -2.64
N ASN A 566 3.15 23.08 -3.81
CA ASN A 566 2.50 23.36 -5.07
C ASN A 566 1.82 22.09 -5.61
N VAL A 567 0.64 22.30 -6.21
CA VAL A 567 -0.16 21.24 -6.83
C VAL A 567 -0.47 21.60 -8.28
N LYS A 568 -0.54 20.59 -9.15
CA LYS A 568 -1.07 20.74 -10.51
C LYS A 568 -2.60 20.79 -10.43
N VAL A 569 -3.19 21.87 -10.93
CA VAL A 569 -4.65 21.99 -11.06
C VAL A 569 -5.02 22.07 -12.53
N TYR A 570 -5.69 21.04 -13.03
CA TYR A 570 -6.16 20.97 -14.40
C TYR A 570 -7.44 21.77 -14.57
N LYS A 571 -7.48 22.59 -15.61
CA LYS A 571 -8.65 23.37 -16.03
C LYS A 571 -9.17 22.83 -17.35
N MET A 572 -10.44 22.45 -17.39
CA MET A 572 -11.15 21.95 -18.57
C MET A 572 -12.25 22.95 -18.96
N GLY A 573 -11.88 23.94 -19.78
CA GLY A 573 -12.74 25.10 -20.01
C GLY A 573 -13.15 25.78 -18.70
N ASP A 574 -14.36 26.33 -18.63
CA ASP A 574 -14.95 26.83 -17.37
C ASP A 574 -15.80 25.77 -16.66
N PHE A 575 -15.68 24.51 -17.08
CA PHE A 575 -16.51 23.42 -16.57
C PHE A 575 -15.88 22.78 -15.33
N SER A 576 -14.65 22.28 -15.45
CA SER A 576 -13.95 21.60 -14.34
C SER A 576 -12.62 22.30 -14.01
N TYR A 577 -12.31 22.36 -12.72
CA TYR A 577 -11.06 22.86 -12.17
C TYR A 577 -10.67 21.95 -10.99
N GLU A 578 -9.72 21.04 -11.21
CA GLU A 578 -9.47 19.93 -10.28
C GLU A 578 -7.97 19.63 -10.11
N ILE A 579 -7.55 19.39 -8.87
CA ILE A 579 -6.19 18.95 -8.54
C ILE A 579 -6.00 17.54 -9.10
N CYS A 580 -4.97 17.35 -9.91
CA CYS A 580 -4.65 16.04 -10.48
C CYS A 580 -3.18 15.94 -10.88
N GLY A 581 -2.56 14.78 -10.62
CA GLY A 581 -1.16 14.51 -10.96
C GLY A 581 -0.96 13.67 -12.24
N GLY A 582 -2.02 13.11 -12.81
CA GLY A 582 -1.91 12.24 -13.99
C GLY A 582 -2.10 12.97 -15.33
N PRO A 583 -1.89 12.27 -16.46
CA PRO A 583 -1.95 12.87 -17.78
C PRO A 583 -3.40 13.12 -18.24
N HIS A 584 -3.59 14.19 -19.01
CA HIS A 584 -4.85 14.55 -19.67
C HIS A 584 -4.63 14.81 -21.16
N VAL A 585 -5.68 14.65 -21.97
CA VAL A 585 -5.66 15.10 -23.37
C VAL A 585 -5.67 16.63 -23.42
N ILE A 586 -5.16 17.24 -24.49
CA ILE A 586 -5.11 18.72 -24.62
C ILE A 586 -6.47 19.37 -24.92
N HIS A 587 -7.46 18.61 -25.40
CA HIS A 587 -8.79 19.11 -25.74
C HIS A 587 -9.88 18.05 -25.53
N THR A 588 -11.07 18.45 -25.06
CA THR A 588 -12.14 17.48 -24.72
C THR A 588 -12.71 16.75 -25.93
N GLY A 589 -12.63 17.31 -27.15
CA GLY A 589 -13.10 16.66 -28.38
C GLY A 589 -12.36 15.38 -28.73
N SER A 590 -11.16 15.17 -28.17
CA SER A 590 -10.38 13.92 -28.32
C SER A 590 -11.01 12.71 -27.62
N LEU A 591 -12.02 12.89 -26.76
CA LEU A 591 -12.61 11.78 -26.00
C LEU A 591 -13.55 10.90 -26.84
N GLY A 592 -14.15 11.42 -27.91
CA GLY A 592 -15.20 10.70 -28.64
C GLY A 592 -16.57 10.83 -27.98
N LYS A 593 -17.16 9.73 -27.49
CA LYS A 593 -18.48 9.74 -26.84
C LYS A 593 -18.45 9.06 -25.48
N PHE A 594 -18.90 9.75 -24.45
CA PHE A 594 -18.98 9.24 -23.09
C PHE A 594 -20.30 8.50 -22.83
N LYS A 595 -20.23 7.38 -22.11
CA LYS A 595 -21.41 6.59 -21.73
C LYS A 595 -21.22 5.87 -20.39
N ILE A 596 -22.24 5.96 -19.52
CA ILE A 596 -22.35 5.19 -18.28
C ILE A 596 -22.88 3.80 -18.60
N THR A 597 -22.10 2.77 -18.26
CA THR A 597 -22.45 1.38 -18.54
C THR A 597 -23.08 0.68 -17.34
N LYS A 598 -22.77 1.13 -16.12
CA LYS A 598 -23.27 0.49 -14.89
C LYS A 598 -23.27 1.45 -13.71
N GLN A 599 -24.27 1.31 -12.82
CA GLN A 599 -24.25 1.87 -11.47
C GLN A 599 -24.51 0.77 -10.42
N GLU A 600 -23.84 0.85 -9.27
CA GLU A 600 -24.04 -0.08 -8.14
C GLU A 600 -23.85 0.59 -6.76
N SER A 601 -24.44 0.01 -5.72
CA SER A 601 -24.18 0.38 -4.33
C SER A 601 -22.89 -0.30 -3.86
N ILE A 602 -22.00 0.43 -3.19
CA ILE A 602 -20.75 -0.15 -2.64
C ILE A 602 -20.68 -0.11 -1.11
N GLY A 603 -21.65 0.53 -0.47
CA GLY A 603 -21.74 0.63 0.98
C GLY A 603 -22.89 1.56 1.37
N ALA A 604 -23.08 1.76 2.68
CA ALA A 604 -23.99 2.79 3.16
C ALA A 604 -23.44 4.17 2.74
N GLY A 605 -24.27 4.97 2.07
CA GLY A 605 -23.89 6.33 1.65
C GLY A 605 -22.96 6.41 0.44
N LEU A 606 -22.67 5.31 -0.25
CA LEU A 606 -21.69 5.28 -1.35
C LEU A 606 -22.24 4.63 -2.62
N ARG A 607 -21.94 5.26 -3.76
CA ARG A 607 -22.26 4.78 -5.10
C ARG A 607 -21.02 4.63 -5.95
N ARG A 608 -21.15 3.73 -6.93
CA ARG A 608 -20.16 3.48 -7.98
C ARG A 608 -20.83 3.61 -9.33
N VAL A 609 -20.18 4.33 -10.23
CA VAL A 609 -20.49 4.36 -11.66
C VAL A 609 -19.32 3.76 -12.43
N LYS A 610 -19.63 3.01 -13.49
CA LYS A 610 -18.67 2.62 -14.52
C LYS A 610 -19.07 3.25 -15.83
N ALA A 611 -18.09 3.78 -16.54
CA ALA A 611 -18.31 4.44 -17.82
C ALA A 611 -17.18 4.11 -18.79
N ILE A 612 -17.45 4.37 -20.07
CA ILE A 612 -16.52 4.19 -21.17
C ILE A 612 -16.52 5.46 -22.04
N VAL A 613 -15.47 5.61 -22.83
CA VAL A 613 -15.46 6.52 -23.97
C VAL A 613 -15.35 5.66 -25.24
N GLU A 614 -16.15 5.98 -26.25
CA GLU A 614 -16.15 5.28 -27.53
C GLU A 614 -15.80 6.26 -28.65
N GLY A 615 -14.82 5.90 -29.48
CA GLY A 615 -14.35 6.73 -30.60
C GLY A 615 -13.18 7.65 -30.23
N GLY A 616 -13.11 8.81 -30.89
CA GLY A 616 -11.97 9.72 -30.79
C GLY A 616 -10.76 9.28 -31.63
N PRO A 617 -9.73 10.13 -31.77
CA PRO A 617 -8.51 9.80 -32.51
C PRO A 617 -7.69 8.72 -31.79
N ALA A 618 -6.91 7.95 -32.56
CA ALA A 618 -6.02 6.90 -32.03
C ALA A 618 -4.77 7.47 -31.36
N GLU A 619 -4.39 8.69 -31.71
CA GLU A 619 -3.29 9.45 -31.12
C GLU A 619 -3.84 10.74 -30.53
N VAL A 620 -3.31 11.18 -29.39
CA VAL A 620 -3.72 12.40 -28.71
C VAL A 620 -2.48 13.19 -28.29
N GLU A 621 -2.63 14.51 -28.26
CA GLU A 621 -1.66 15.38 -27.59
C GLU A 621 -2.05 15.54 -26.12
N TYR A 622 -1.04 15.69 -25.26
CA TYR A 622 -1.19 15.76 -23.82
C TYR A 622 -1.23 17.22 -23.35
N ALA A 623 -2.11 17.50 -22.38
CA ALA A 623 -2.23 18.80 -21.75
C ALA A 623 -0.92 19.19 -21.05
N GLY A 624 -0.46 20.41 -21.29
CA GLY A 624 0.72 20.99 -20.66
C GLY A 624 0.39 22.08 -19.67
N GLU A 625 1.43 22.65 -19.07
CA GLU A 625 1.31 23.85 -18.24
C GLU A 625 0.81 25.01 -19.09
N LYS A 626 -0.06 25.84 -18.51
CA LYS A 626 -0.54 27.07 -19.12
C LYS A 626 0.64 28.00 -19.41
N LYS A 627 0.96 28.17 -20.69
CA LYS A 627 2.00 29.10 -21.15
C LYS A 627 1.57 30.56 -21.10
#